data_AF-A0AAE3QV28-F1
#
_entry.id   AF-A0AAE3QV28-F1
#
_cell.length_a   1.000
_cell.length_b   1.000
_cell.length_c   1.000
_cell.angle_alpha   90.00
_cell.angle_beta   90.00
_cell.angle_gamma   90.00
#
_symmetry.space_group_name_H-M   'P 1'
#
loop_
_entity.id
_entity.type
_entity.pdbx_description
1 polymer ?
#
loop_
_entity_poly.entity_id
_entity_poly.type
_entity_poly.pdbx_seq_one_letter_code
_entity_poly.pdbx_strand_id
1 'polypeptide(L)'
;MTTTTSTQKSKGQLLLGLIIVFFIAVLFAVGQSLKERFKPDSIYFVIKPQISHETLTTIAKKLKDRGIQVTYHDMVFENNRLTSINVSIQVSVPGRSTTSFTLQENGKSHEFEPLIFYYEDGGQKVGFVKQTPDELSETGKKIVNENLIGLLIQQRDSKETIGSWHVD
;
A
#
# COMPACT_ATOMS: atom_id res chain seq x y z
N MET A 1 -41.90 49.39 -46.39
CA MET A 1 -41.99 48.94 -44.99
C MET A 1 -41.03 47.78 -44.83
N THR A 2 -39.92 47.99 -44.11
CA THR A 2 -38.86 46.99 -43.92
C THR A 2 -38.76 46.66 -42.44
N THR A 3 -39.08 45.42 -42.07
CA THR A 3 -38.94 44.88 -40.73
C THR A 3 -37.54 44.30 -40.57
N THR A 4 -36.70 44.91 -39.72
CA THR A 4 -35.43 44.33 -39.27
C THR A 4 -35.66 43.66 -37.91
N THR A 5 -35.70 42.33 -37.92
CA THR A 5 -35.75 41.51 -36.71
C THR A 5 -34.39 41.48 -36.05
N SER A 6 -34.35 41.81 -34.75
CA SER A 6 -33.11 41.96 -33.97
C SER A 6 -32.41 40.61 -33.75
N THR A 7 -31.15 40.51 -34.17
CA THR A 7 -30.23 39.43 -33.80
C THR A 7 -29.56 39.77 -32.46
N GLN A 8 -30.32 39.74 -31.37
CA GLN A 8 -29.82 39.98 -30.00
C GLN A 8 -29.85 38.69 -29.17
N LYS A 9 -29.27 37.62 -29.69
CA LYS A 9 -29.10 36.35 -28.97
C LYS A 9 -27.74 35.77 -29.35
N SER A 10 -26.67 36.24 -28.72
CA SER A 10 -25.35 35.66 -29.02
C SER A 10 -24.30 35.89 -27.93
N LYS A 11 -24.17 37.08 -27.35
CA LYS A 11 -23.01 37.38 -26.49
C LYS A 11 -23.12 36.87 -25.06
N GLY A 12 -24.30 36.96 -24.43
CA GLY A 12 -24.51 36.55 -23.03
C GLY A 12 -24.49 35.03 -22.81
N GLN A 13 -25.00 34.25 -23.77
CA GLN A 13 -24.98 32.78 -23.70
C GLN A 13 -23.59 32.19 -23.97
N LEU A 14 -22.79 32.83 -24.83
CA LEU A 14 -21.39 32.43 -25.09
C LEU A 14 -20.50 32.67 -23.86
N LEU A 15 -20.70 33.80 -23.16
CA LEU A 15 -19.92 34.13 -21.96
C LEU A 15 -20.21 33.15 -20.82
N LEU A 16 -21.48 32.78 -20.61
CA LEU A 16 -21.88 31.81 -19.59
C LEU A 16 -21.30 30.41 -19.86
N GLY A 17 -21.32 29.96 -21.13
CA GLY A 17 -20.75 28.68 -21.53
C GLY A 17 -19.24 28.58 -21.29
N LEU A 18 -18.50 29.66 -21.56
CA LEU A 18 -17.05 29.74 -21.33
C LEU A 18 -16.69 29.67 -19.84
N ILE A 19 -17.47 30.33 -18.99
CA ILE A 19 -17.27 30.29 -17.53
C ILE A 19 -17.48 28.88 -17.00
N ILE A 20 -18.52 28.17 -17.44
CA ILE A 20 -18.81 26.80 -16.99
C ILE A 20 -17.69 25.84 -17.40
N VAL A 21 -17.21 25.91 -18.65
CA VAL A 21 -16.10 25.08 -19.13
C VAL A 21 -14.82 25.36 -18.35
N PHE A 22 -14.54 26.63 -18.05
CA PHE A 22 -13.38 27.00 -17.23
C PHE A 22 -13.49 26.47 -15.79
N PHE A 23 -14.67 26.56 -15.16
CA PHE A 23 -14.90 26.00 -13.83
C PHE A 23 -14.75 24.48 -13.80
N ILE A 24 -15.26 23.76 -14.81
CA ILE A 24 -15.09 22.31 -14.92
C ILE A 24 -13.61 21.96 -15.10
N ALA A 25 -12.86 22.69 -15.95
CA ALA A 25 -11.44 22.49 -16.14
C ALA A 25 -10.62 22.76 -14.86
N VAL A 26 -10.96 23.82 -14.12
CA VAL A 26 -10.33 24.14 -12.83
C VAL A 26 -10.65 23.08 -11.78
N LEU A 27 -11.90 22.62 -11.68
CA LEU A 27 -12.29 21.52 -10.78
C LEU A 27 -11.56 20.23 -11.13
N PHE A 28 -11.38 19.93 -12.43
CA PHE A 28 -10.64 18.76 -12.88
C PHE A 28 -9.15 18.87 -12.56
N ALA A 29 -8.54 20.04 -12.78
CA ALA A 29 -7.14 20.30 -12.45
C ALA A 29 -6.87 20.26 -10.94
N VAL A 30 -7.77 20.82 -10.12
CA VAL A 30 -7.70 20.74 -8.65
C VAL A 30 -7.89 19.30 -8.18
N GLY A 31 -8.82 18.55 -8.78
CA GLY A 31 -9.03 17.12 -8.49
C GLY A 31 -7.83 16.25 -8.83
N GLN A 32 -7.13 16.53 -9.94
CA GLN A 32 -5.88 15.85 -10.29
C GLN A 32 -4.72 16.24 -9.36
N SER A 33 -4.60 17.53 -9.00
CA SER A 33 -3.55 17.99 -8.08
C SER A 33 -3.72 17.45 -6.65
N LEU A 34 -4.96 17.18 -6.22
CA LEU A 34 -5.24 16.52 -4.93
C LEU A 34 -4.86 15.03 -4.94
N LYS A 35 -5.07 14.32 -6.07
CA LYS A 35 -4.63 12.92 -6.24
C LYS A 35 -3.11 12.79 -6.27
N GLU A 36 -2.37 13.77 -6.80
CA GLU A 36 -0.90 13.77 -6.80
C GLU A 36 -0.28 14.17 -5.44
N ARG A 37 -1.05 14.80 -4.54
CA ARG A 37 -0.56 15.25 -3.24
C ARG A 37 -0.56 14.15 -2.18
N PHE A 38 -1.45 13.18 -2.26
CA PHE A 38 -1.47 12.00 -1.38
C PHE A 38 -0.94 10.77 -2.12
N LYS A 39 0.38 10.54 -2.06
CA LYS A 39 0.87 9.19 -2.31
C LYS A 39 0.49 8.34 -1.09
N PRO A 40 -0.38 7.34 -1.25
CA PRO A 40 -0.72 6.44 -0.16
C PRO A 40 0.52 5.68 0.31
N ASP A 41 0.53 5.28 1.58
CA ASP A 41 1.66 4.56 2.17
C ASP A 41 1.98 3.28 1.36
N SER A 42 3.26 3.04 1.11
CA SER A 42 3.75 1.71 0.71
C SER A 42 4.21 0.96 1.95
N ILE A 43 3.78 -0.28 2.11
CA ILE A 43 4.06 -1.11 3.28
C ILE A 43 4.65 -2.43 2.82
N TYR A 44 5.78 -2.81 3.41
CA TYR A 44 6.44 -4.09 3.17
C TYR A 44 6.72 -4.74 4.52
N PHE A 45 6.21 -5.94 4.72
CA PHE A 45 6.42 -6.71 5.94
C PHE A 45 6.99 -8.08 5.58
N VAL A 46 8.23 -8.33 6.01
CA VAL A 46 9.00 -9.53 5.66
C VAL A 46 9.34 -10.29 6.94
N ILE A 47 8.87 -11.53 7.01
CA ILE A 47 9.13 -12.48 8.09
C ILE A 47 10.21 -13.44 7.63
N LYS A 48 11.34 -13.48 8.35
CA LYS A 48 12.44 -14.43 8.13
C LYS A 48 12.78 -15.10 9.48
N PRO A 49 13.56 -16.20 9.49
CA PRO A 49 13.92 -16.91 10.73
C PRO A 49 14.51 -16.03 11.83
N GLN A 50 15.20 -14.95 11.47
CA GLN A 50 15.88 -14.04 12.39
C GLN A 50 14.93 -13.06 13.09
N ILE A 51 13.66 -12.97 12.70
CA ILE A 51 12.71 -12.03 13.31
C ILE A 51 12.39 -12.46 14.75
N SER A 52 12.34 -11.51 15.68
CA SER A 52 11.99 -11.82 17.07
C SER A 52 10.47 -11.76 17.30
N HIS A 53 9.99 -12.48 18.31
CA HIS A 53 8.60 -12.42 18.75
C HIS A 53 8.16 -10.99 19.14
N GLU A 54 9.06 -10.22 19.79
CA GLU A 54 8.82 -8.82 20.14
C GLU A 54 8.63 -7.94 18.89
N THR A 55 9.43 -8.18 17.85
CA THR A 55 9.34 -7.46 16.57
C THR A 55 7.99 -7.73 15.91
N LEU A 56 7.57 -8.99 15.84
CA LEU A 56 6.25 -9.39 15.31
C LEU A 56 5.11 -8.70 16.06
N THR A 57 5.15 -8.70 17.39
CA THR A 57 4.12 -8.06 18.23
C THR A 57 4.04 -6.55 17.97
N THR A 58 5.20 -5.90 17.87
CA THR A 58 5.29 -4.46 17.59
C THR A 58 4.74 -4.12 16.18
N ILE A 59 5.09 -4.95 15.19
CA ILE A 59 4.61 -4.81 13.81
C ILE A 59 3.08 -4.96 13.74
N ALA A 60 2.50 -5.99 14.39
CA ALA A 60 1.05 -6.18 14.38
C ALA A 60 0.30 -4.98 14.97
N LYS A 61 0.81 -4.39 16.06
CA LYS A 61 0.25 -3.17 16.63
C LYS A 61 0.34 -2.00 15.64
N LYS A 62 1.52 -1.80 15.03
CA LYS A 62 1.75 -0.71 14.07
C LYS A 62 0.88 -0.81 12.82
N LEU A 63 0.69 -2.02 12.30
CA LEU A 63 -0.15 -2.29 11.14
C LEU A 63 -1.64 -2.10 11.47
N LYS A 64 -2.06 -2.45 12.69
CA LYS A 64 -3.44 -2.22 13.15
C LYS A 64 -3.81 -0.73 13.12
N ASP A 65 -2.89 0.14 13.53
CA ASP A 65 -3.08 1.60 13.47
C ASP A 65 -3.28 2.12 12.02
N ARG A 66 -2.92 1.30 11.02
CA ARG A 66 -3.12 1.57 9.58
C ARG A 66 -4.25 0.75 8.95
N GLY A 67 -5.10 0.12 9.76
CA GLY A 67 -6.22 -0.69 9.27
C GLY A 67 -5.84 -2.05 8.69
N ILE A 68 -4.63 -2.54 8.99
CA ILE A 68 -4.15 -3.86 8.60
C ILE A 68 -4.07 -4.73 9.86
N GLN A 69 -4.94 -5.72 9.98
CA GLN A 69 -4.94 -6.64 11.11
C GLN A 69 -4.07 -7.84 10.81
N VAL A 70 -3.05 -8.07 11.63
CA VAL A 70 -2.18 -9.25 11.56
C VAL A 70 -2.39 -10.13 12.77
N THR A 71 -2.60 -11.43 12.55
CA THR A 71 -2.73 -12.43 13.60
C THR A 71 -1.69 -13.53 13.38
N TYR A 72 -0.96 -13.88 14.42
CA TYR A 72 0.04 -14.94 14.40
C TYR A 72 -0.48 -16.14 15.19
N HIS A 73 -0.34 -17.33 14.62
CA HIS A 73 -0.68 -18.62 15.21
C HIS A 73 0.51 -19.56 15.10
N ASP A 74 0.57 -20.56 15.97
CA ASP A 74 1.53 -21.67 15.90
C ASP A 74 3.00 -21.21 15.73
N MET A 75 3.37 -20.11 16.39
CA MET A 75 4.75 -19.60 16.37
C MET A 75 5.67 -20.52 17.16
N VAL A 76 6.65 -21.12 16.47
CA VAL A 76 7.68 -21.96 17.09
C VAL A 76 9.05 -21.32 16.86
N PHE A 77 9.81 -21.19 17.96
CA PHE A 77 11.18 -20.70 17.94
C PHE A 77 12.14 -21.75 18.48
N GLU A 78 13.21 -22.02 17.75
CA GLU A 78 14.30 -22.91 18.16
C GLU A 78 15.64 -22.15 18.04
N ASN A 79 16.46 -22.17 19.10
CA ASN A 79 17.74 -21.46 19.13
C ASN A 79 17.63 -19.98 18.70
N ASN A 80 16.60 -19.27 19.19
CA ASN A 80 16.26 -17.89 18.82
C ASN A 80 15.95 -17.66 17.33
N ARG A 81 15.58 -18.70 16.58
CA ARG A 81 15.15 -18.62 15.19
C ARG A 81 13.71 -19.08 15.06
N LEU A 82 12.90 -18.32 14.32
CA LEU A 82 11.56 -18.73 13.95
C LEU A 82 11.64 -19.92 12.98
N THR A 83 11.02 -21.03 13.36
CA THR A 83 11.01 -22.29 12.58
C THR A 83 9.62 -22.63 12.05
N SER A 84 8.55 -22.15 12.68
CA SER A 84 7.19 -22.31 12.18
C SER A 84 6.32 -21.13 12.58
N ILE A 85 5.40 -20.75 11.69
CA ILE A 85 4.40 -19.72 11.92
C ILE A 85 3.23 -19.89 10.97
N ASN A 86 2.02 -19.61 11.44
CA ASN A 86 0.84 -19.36 10.61
C ASN A 86 0.41 -17.91 10.79
N VAL A 87 0.29 -17.17 9.69
CA VAL A 87 0.02 -15.74 9.68
C VAL A 87 -1.23 -15.46 8.89
N SER A 88 -2.18 -14.75 9.51
CA SER A 88 -3.36 -14.22 8.85
C SER A 88 -3.31 -12.70 8.81
N ILE A 89 -3.51 -12.12 7.63
CA ILE A 89 -3.52 -10.67 7.40
C ILE A 89 -4.87 -10.27 6.80
N GLN A 90 -5.56 -9.34 7.44
CA GLN A 90 -6.77 -8.72 6.92
C GLN A 90 -6.49 -7.25 6.60
N VAL A 91 -6.84 -6.82 5.38
CA VAL A 91 -6.57 -5.48 4.86
C VAL A 91 -7.89 -4.85 4.41
N SER A 92 -8.19 -3.68 4.96
CA SER A 92 -9.28 -2.84 4.47
C SER A 92 -8.73 -1.78 3.52
N VAL A 93 -9.03 -1.91 2.22
CA VAL A 93 -8.65 -0.92 1.21
C VAL A 93 -9.86 -0.03 0.90
N PRO A 94 -9.75 1.31 0.97
CA PRO A 94 -10.86 2.20 0.65
C PRO A 94 -11.45 1.90 -0.74
N GLY A 95 -12.78 1.69 -0.79
CA GLY A 95 -13.49 1.39 -2.03
C GLY A 95 -13.37 -0.06 -2.52
N ARG A 96 -12.77 -0.97 -1.74
CA ARG A 96 -12.72 -2.41 -2.02
C ARG A 96 -13.26 -3.22 -0.83
N SER A 97 -13.69 -4.46 -1.09
CA SER A 97 -13.97 -5.41 -0.02
C SER A 97 -12.72 -5.68 0.81
N THR A 98 -12.91 -6.03 2.08
CA THR A 98 -11.79 -6.45 2.95
C THR A 98 -11.16 -7.71 2.37
N THR A 99 -9.85 -7.70 2.19
CA THR A 99 -9.09 -8.84 1.68
C THR A 99 -8.44 -9.56 2.85
N SER A 100 -8.51 -10.89 2.87
CA SER A 100 -7.85 -11.73 3.87
C SER A 100 -6.84 -12.65 3.19
N PHE A 101 -5.65 -12.75 3.78
CA PHE A 101 -4.59 -13.64 3.37
C PHE A 101 -4.19 -14.53 4.52
N THR A 102 -3.87 -15.78 4.25
CA THR A 102 -3.29 -16.69 5.24
C THR A 102 -2.13 -17.44 4.59
N LEU A 103 -0.96 -17.39 5.22
CA LEU A 103 0.18 -18.22 4.85
C LEU A 103 0.74 -18.91 6.07
N GLN A 104 1.21 -20.13 5.84
CA GLN A 104 1.90 -20.93 6.83
C GLN A 104 3.31 -21.23 6.34
N GLU A 105 4.26 -21.08 7.27
CA GLU A 105 5.62 -21.59 7.12
C GLU A 105 5.88 -22.64 8.18
N ASN A 106 6.40 -23.79 7.75
CA ASN A 106 6.71 -24.93 8.60
C ASN A 106 8.09 -25.42 8.19
N GLY A 107 9.13 -24.77 8.71
CA GLY A 107 10.52 -25.14 8.47
C GLY A 107 10.85 -26.48 9.13
N LYS A 108 10.42 -27.59 8.51
CA LYS A 108 11.02 -28.90 8.76
C LYS A 108 12.31 -28.97 7.95
N SER A 109 13.43 -29.22 8.62
CA SER A 109 14.73 -29.42 7.97
C SER A 109 15.33 -28.18 7.27
N HIS A 110 15.36 -27.05 7.99
CA HIS A 110 16.25 -25.90 7.72
C HIS A 110 15.92 -24.94 6.56
N GLU A 111 14.85 -25.13 5.80
CA GLU A 111 14.39 -24.13 4.81
C GLU A 111 13.09 -23.47 5.27
N PHE A 112 13.21 -22.35 5.99
CA PHE A 112 12.09 -21.45 6.24
C PHE A 112 12.03 -20.45 5.09
N GLU A 113 10.99 -20.51 4.27
CA GLU A 113 10.77 -19.54 3.22
C GLU A 113 10.29 -18.20 3.80
N PRO A 114 10.84 -17.05 3.37
CA PRO A 114 10.37 -15.75 3.83
C PRO A 114 8.88 -15.54 3.53
N LEU A 115 8.13 -15.01 4.49
CA LEU A 115 6.75 -14.57 4.23
C LEU A 115 6.76 -13.06 3.98
N ILE A 116 6.21 -12.63 2.85
CA ILE A 116 6.31 -11.26 2.34
C ILE A 116 4.91 -10.72 2.13
N PHE A 117 4.52 -9.76 2.98
CA PHE A 117 3.34 -8.94 2.77
C PHE A 117 3.74 -7.63 2.10
N TYR A 118 2.96 -7.22 1.10
CA TYR A 118 3.15 -5.95 0.41
C TYR A 118 1.81 -5.24 0.24
N TYR A 119 1.88 -3.92 0.30
CA TYR A 119 0.81 -2.98 -0.01
C TYR A 119 1.45 -1.79 -0.72
N GLU A 120 1.17 -1.59 -2.00
CA GLU A 120 1.67 -0.47 -2.81
C GLU A 120 0.50 0.24 -3.50
N ASP A 121 0.75 1.46 -3.96
CA ASP A 121 -0.15 2.23 -4.81
C ASP A 121 -1.56 2.40 -4.21
N GLY A 122 -1.64 2.48 -2.87
CA GLY A 122 -2.91 2.64 -2.16
C GLY A 122 -3.76 1.39 -2.10
N GLY A 123 -3.10 0.23 -2.10
CA GLY A 123 -3.76 -1.06 -2.06
C GLY A 123 -4.27 -1.51 -3.42
N GLN A 124 -3.82 -0.88 -4.51
CA GLN A 124 -3.99 -1.46 -5.85
C GLN A 124 -3.23 -2.78 -5.95
N LYS A 125 -2.00 -2.80 -5.43
CA LYS A 125 -1.17 -3.99 -5.29
C LYS A 125 -1.13 -4.37 -3.82
N VAL A 126 -1.72 -5.51 -3.48
CA VAL A 126 -1.73 -6.03 -2.12
C VAL A 126 -1.67 -7.53 -2.18
N GLY A 127 -0.77 -8.12 -1.39
CA GLY A 127 -0.61 -9.56 -1.36
C GLY A 127 0.23 -10.02 -0.19
N PHE A 128 0.17 -11.33 0.03
CA PHE A 128 0.97 -12.02 1.02
C PHE A 128 1.47 -13.32 0.40
N VAL A 129 2.79 -13.43 0.19
CA VAL A 129 3.43 -14.45 -0.66
C VAL A 129 4.72 -14.97 -0.02
N LYS A 130 5.25 -16.09 -0.52
CA LYS A 130 6.55 -16.66 -0.08
C LYS A 130 7.75 -16.26 -0.94
N GLN A 131 7.48 -15.63 -2.09
CA GLN A 131 8.49 -15.21 -3.06
C GLN A 131 8.18 -13.80 -3.53
N THR A 132 9.21 -13.02 -3.85
CA THR A 132 9.05 -11.65 -4.35
C THR A 132 8.22 -11.65 -5.64
N PRO A 133 7.04 -11.04 -5.66
CA PRO A 133 6.18 -11.11 -6.84
C PRO A 133 6.62 -10.10 -7.91
N ASP A 134 6.49 -10.50 -9.18
CA ASP A 134 6.96 -9.73 -10.34
C ASP A 134 6.28 -8.36 -10.49
N GLU A 135 5.06 -8.24 -9.96
CA GLU A 135 4.21 -7.04 -10.02
C GLU A 135 4.63 -5.92 -9.05
N LEU A 136 5.54 -6.20 -8.10
CA LEU A 136 6.09 -5.17 -7.22
C LEU A 136 6.80 -4.09 -8.03
N SER A 137 6.72 -2.85 -7.55
CA SER A 137 7.58 -1.79 -8.06
C SER A 137 9.07 -2.16 -7.92
N GLU A 138 9.94 -1.59 -8.75
CA GLU A 138 11.39 -1.79 -8.62
C GLU A 138 11.90 -1.42 -7.22
N THR A 139 11.30 -0.41 -6.60
CA THR A 139 11.58 -0.04 -5.21
C THR A 139 11.12 -1.13 -4.25
N GLY A 140 9.93 -1.69 -4.42
CA GLY A 140 9.42 -2.79 -3.60
C GLY A 140 10.23 -4.07 -3.74
N LYS A 141 10.62 -4.45 -4.97
CA LYS A 141 11.53 -5.58 -5.21
C LYS A 141 12.86 -5.37 -4.50
N LYS A 142 13.45 -4.18 -4.65
CA LYS A 142 14.67 -3.80 -3.94
C LYS A 142 14.47 -3.95 -2.43
N ILE A 143 13.38 -3.44 -1.87
CA ILE A 143 13.11 -3.49 -0.43
C ILE A 143 12.99 -4.92 0.10
N VAL A 144 12.24 -5.77 -0.60
CA VAL A 144 12.01 -7.16 -0.20
C VAL A 144 13.26 -8.01 -0.38
N ASN A 145 14.02 -7.77 -1.46
CA ASN A 145 15.23 -8.54 -1.79
C ASN A 145 16.46 -8.08 -0.99
N GLU A 146 16.59 -6.80 -0.62
CA GLU A 146 17.69 -6.24 0.18
C GLU A 146 17.56 -6.53 1.68
N ASN A 147 17.24 -7.77 2.02
CA ASN A 147 17.33 -8.31 3.38
C ASN A 147 16.54 -7.58 4.49
N LEU A 148 15.42 -6.93 4.17
CA LEU A 148 14.46 -6.52 5.21
C LEU A 148 14.04 -7.74 6.07
N ILE A 149 14.17 -7.59 7.39
CA ILE A 149 13.62 -8.50 8.40
C ILE A 149 12.76 -7.64 9.33
N GLY A 150 11.45 -7.62 9.07
CA GLY A 150 10.50 -6.78 9.78
C GLY A 150 9.66 -5.93 8.83
N LEU A 151 9.35 -4.71 9.24
CA LEU A 151 8.40 -3.81 8.57
C LEU A 151 9.12 -2.57 8.05
N LEU A 152 8.85 -2.21 6.81
CA LEU A 152 9.10 -0.89 6.25
C LEU A 152 7.77 -0.25 5.87
N ILE A 153 7.55 0.97 6.34
CA ILE A 153 6.48 1.84 5.86
C ILE A 153 7.12 3.06 5.20
N GLN A 154 6.83 3.23 3.91
CA GLN A 154 7.31 4.35 3.12
C GLN A 154 6.15 5.31 2.84
N GLN A 155 6.34 6.56 3.24
CA GLN A 155 5.48 7.67 2.92
C GLN A 155 6.22 8.60 1.95
N ARG A 156 5.56 9.67 1.48
CA ARG A 156 6.15 10.61 0.49
C ARG A 156 7.52 11.14 0.93
N ASP A 157 7.61 11.59 2.18
CA ASP A 157 8.78 12.32 2.70
C ASP A 157 9.44 11.62 3.90
N SER A 158 8.97 10.42 4.25
CA SER A 158 9.47 9.68 5.41
C SER A 158 9.50 8.18 5.16
N LYS A 159 10.39 7.51 5.89
CA LYS A 159 10.44 6.06 6.00
C LYS A 159 10.48 5.70 7.46
N GLU A 160 9.70 4.71 7.83
CA GLU A 160 9.70 4.12 9.17
C GLU A 160 10.04 2.64 9.05
N THR A 161 10.98 2.18 9.87
CA THR A 161 11.43 0.79 9.88
C THR A 161 11.30 0.22 11.28
N ILE A 162 10.74 -0.99 11.39
CA ILE A 162 10.73 -1.79 12.62
C ILE A 162 11.39 -3.13 12.30
N GLY A 163 12.39 -3.51 13.07
CA GLY A 163 13.24 -4.68 12.78
C GLY A 163 14.59 -4.24 12.21
N SER A 164 15.17 -5.06 11.34
CA SER A 164 16.49 -4.80 10.77
C SER A 164 16.46 -4.68 9.25
N TRP A 165 17.31 -3.76 8.78
CA TRP A 165 17.58 -3.53 7.37
C TRP A 165 19.07 -3.77 7.15
N HIS A 166 19.42 -4.76 6.34
CA HIS A 166 20.81 -5.06 6.02
C HIS A 166 21.03 -4.80 4.54
N VAL A 167 21.82 -3.78 4.22
CA VAL A 167 22.44 -3.67 2.89
C VAL A 167 23.81 -4.31 3.05
N ASP A 168 24.00 -5.50 2.50
CA ASP A 168 25.34 -6.09 2.38
C ASP A 168 26.18 -5.30 1.36
#